data_AF-A0A5N5DJL1-F1
#
_entry.id   AF-A0A5N5DJL1-F1
#
_cell.length_a   1.000
_cell.length_b   1.000
_cell.length_c   1.000
_cell.angle_alpha   90.00
_cell.angle_beta   90.00
_cell.angle_gamma   90.00
#
_symmetry.space_group_name_H-M   'P 1'
#
loop_
_entity.id
_entity.type
_entity.pdbx_description
1 polymer ?
#
loop_
_entity_poly.entity_id
_entity_poly.type
_entity_poly.pdbx_seq_one_letter_code
_entity_poly.pdbx_strand_id
1 'polypeptide(L)'
;MRSNAEGKSGSSSLRLPLAIHELLESVLRSCLRLGVFHYPKMLEQYNHIDFAFLTWVRVEEVKRFALLLFRVWRLCYGIPLKGDPGVDYCPHFTLSDLRFPLPESKYLWEAEAIRELVSRRDKELRERSDVREEEQFWISNLGIDDLQSSKNWQDLLME
;
A
#
# COMPACT_ATOMS: atom_id res chain seq x y z
N MET A 1 45.41 1.74 23.87
CA MET A 1 44.88 0.77 22.88
C MET A 1 43.73 -0.02 23.49
N ARG A 2 42.48 0.38 23.25
CA ARG A 2 41.35 -0.54 23.06
C ARG A 2 40.19 0.25 22.47
N SER A 3 39.76 -0.25 21.33
CA SER A 3 38.89 0.33 20.32
C SER A 3 37.43 0.33 20.78
N ASN A 4 36.73 1.46 20.59
CA ASN A 4 35.28 1.51 20.68
C ASN A 4 34.72 1.43 19.25
N ALA A 5 34.08 0.31 18.91
CA ALA A 5 33.42 0.11 17.64
C ALA A 5 31.93 0.46 17.80
N GLU A 6 31.58 1.71 17.52
CA GLU A 6 30.18 2.10 17.36
C GLU A 6 29.72 1.70 15.95
N GLY A 7 28.90 0.65 15.90
CA GLY A 7 28.19 0.24 14.70
C GLY A 7 27.21 1.32 14.27
N LYS A 8 27.60 2.13 13.29
CA LYS A 8 26.66 2.94 12.50
C LYS A 8 25.85 2.01 11.61
N SER A 9 24.64 1.65 12.06
CA SER A 9 23.61 1.11 11.19
C SER A 9 23.18 2.21 10.21
N GLY A 10 23.84 2.23 9.05
CA GLY A 10 23.53 3.17 7.97
C GLY A 10 22.24 2.75 7.30
N SER A 11 21.15 3.47 7.58
CA SER A 11 19.92 3.38 6.79
C SER A 11 20.22 3.94 5.39
N SER A 12 20.42 3.04 4.42
CA SER A 12 20.76 3.37 3.05
C SER A 12 19.53 3.91 2.32
N SER A 13 19.46 5.23 2.15
CA SER A 13 18.57 5.87 1.17
C SER A 13 18.93 5.40 -0.24
N LEU A 14 17.93 4.92 -0.99
CA LEU A 14 18.09 4.58 -2.40
C LEU A 14 18.19 5.88 -3.21
N ARG A 15 19.36 6.17 -3.78
CA ARG A 15 19.54 7.27 -4.71
C ARG A 15 18.97 6.88 -6.07
N LEU A 16 17.76 7.35 -6.37
CA LEU A 16 17.15 7.13 -7.68
C LEU A 16 17.64 8.17 -8.70
N PRO A 17 17.83 7.78 -9.97
CA PRO A 17 18.01 8.73 -11.06
C PRO A 17 16.82 9.70 -11.16
N LEU A 18 17.08 10.96 -11.54
CA LEU A 18 16.05 12.01 -11.67
C LEU A 18 14.87 11.57 -12.56
N ALA A 19 15.12 10.87 -13.65
CA ALA A 19 14.07 10.36 -14.53
C ALA A 19 13.12 9.36 -13.83
N ILE A 20 13.65 8.53 -12.91
CA ILE A 20 12.83 7.57 -12.15
C ILE A 20 11.99 8.30 -11.10
N HIS A 21 12.55 9.34 -10.51
CA HIS A 21 11.85 10.21 -9.60
C HIS A 21 10.66 10.91 -10.28
N GLU A 22 10.88 11.56 -11.42
CA GLU A 22 9.83 12.22 -12.22
C GLU A 22 8.73 11.24 -12.65
N LEU A 23 9.12 10.01 -13.04
CA LEU A 23 8.18 8.95 -13.36
C LEU A 23 7.32 8.58 -12.15
N LEU A 24 7.94 8.34 -10.99
CA LEU A 24 7.24 7.98 -9.75
C LEU A 24 6.25 9.08 -9.33
N GLU A 25 6.66 10.34 -9.43
CA GLU A 25 5.80 11.49 -9.14
C GLU A 25 4.63 11.61 -10.14
N SER A 26 4.88 11.36 -11.43
CA SER A 26 3.84 11.33 -12.46
C SER A 26 2.81 10.22 -12.23
N VAL A 27 3.28 9.01 -11.86
CA VAL A 27 2.42 7.88 -11.49
C VAL A 27 1.57 8.25 -10.27
N LEU A 28 2.19 8.78 -9.21
CA LEU A 28 1.48 9.19 -8.01
C LEU A 28 0.40 10.23 -8.30
N ARG A 29 0.72 11.29 -9.04
CA ARG A 29 -0.24 12.33 -9.46
C ARG A 29 -1.40 11.74 -10.26
N SER A 30 -1.11 10.78 -11.15
CA SER A 30 -2.14 10.10 -11.94
C SER A 30 -3.06 9.26 -11.05
N CYS A 31 -2.50 8.49 -10.12
CA CYS A 31 -3.25 7.69 -9.15
C CYS A 31 -4.14 8.55 -8.24
N LEU A 32 -3.63 9.71 -7.78
CA LEU A 32 -4.42 10.68 -7.01
C LEU A 32 -5.64 11.18 -7.81
N ARG A 33 -5.42 11.57 -9.08
CA ARG A 33 -6.50 12.04 -9.97
C ARG A 33 -7.55 10.96 -10.23
N LEU A 34 -7.12 9.71 -10.40
CA LEU A 34 -7.99 8.57 -10.65
C LEU A 34 -8.69 8.05 -9.39
N GLY A 35 -8.32 8.53 -8.19
CA GLY A 35 -8.94 8.07 -6.95
C GLY A 35 -8.47 6.68 -6.49
N VAL A 36 -7.27 6.26 -6.91
CA VAL A 36 -6.67 4.95 -6.57
C VAL A 36 -6.43 4.78 -5.07
N PHE A 37 -6.44 5.84 -4.27
CA PHE A 37 -6.22 5.78 -2.82
C PHE A 37 -7.48 5.97 -1.99
N HIS A 38 -8.67 5.94 -2.61
CA HIS A 38 -9.94 6.20 -1.94
C HIS A 38 -10.96 5.11 -2.29
N TYR A 39 -11.35 4.30 -1.31
CA TYR A 39 -12.16 3.10 -1.52
C TYR A 39 -13.49 3.36 -2.27
N PRO A 40 -14.32 4.36 -1.89
CA PRO A 40 -15.51 4.69 -2.68
C PRO A 40 -15.22 5.03 -4.14
N LYS A 41 -14.12 5.72 -4.42
CA LYS A 41 -13.73 6.06 -5.80
C LYS A 41 -13.23 4.85 -6.58
N MET A 42 -12.59 3.88 -5.92
CA MET A 42 -12.26 2.59 -6.55
C MET A 42 -13.54 1.87 -6.98
N LEU A 43 -14.57 1.85 -6.11
CA LEU A 43 -15.84 1.19 -6.39
C LEU A 43 -16.62 1.86 -7.53
N GLU A 44 -16.63 3.19 -7.59
CA GLU A 44 -17.26 3.97 -8.66
C GLU A 44 -16.73 3.65 -10.07
N GLN A 45 -15.51 3.11 -10.19
CA GLN A 45 -14.92 2.73 -11.48
C GLN A 45 -15.52 1.45 -12.05
N TYR A 46 -16.22 0.66 -11.24
CA TYR A 46 -16.79 -0.62 -11.64
C TYR A 46 -18.30 -0.47 -11.80
N ASN A 47 -18.83 -0.85 -12.97
CA ASN A 47 -20.25 -0.74 -13.25
C ASN A 47 -21.03 -1.80 -12.46
N HIS A 48 -22.31 -1.52 -12.17
CA HIS A 48 -23.22 -2.49 -11.54
C HIS A 48 -23.46 -3.79 -12.34
N ILE A 49 -22.94 -3.87 -13.57
CA ILE A 49 -23.02 -5.04 -14.46
C ILE A 49 -21.86 -6.02 -14.19
N ASP A 50 -20.79 -5.57 -13.51
CA ASP A 50 -19.66 -6.43 -13.18
C ASP A 50 -20.06 -7.48 -12.12
N PHE A 51 -19.59 -8.72 -12.28
CA PHE A 51 -19.78 -9.76 -11.27
C PHE A 51 -19.12 -9.32 -9.96
N ALA A 52 -19.86 -9.35 -8.84
CA ALA A 52 -19.38 -8.91 -7.53
C ALA A 52 -18.03 -9.54 -7.13
N PHE A 53 -17.77 -10.77 -7.55
CA PHE A 53 -16.48 -11.43 -7.37
C PHE A 53 -15.35 -10.74 -8.14
N LEU A 54 -15.56 -10.42 -9.42
CA LEU A 54 -14.56 -9.75 -10.25
C LEU A 54 -14.29 -8.32 -9.76
N THR A 55 -15.34 -7.58 -9.37
CA THR A 55 -15.20 -6.25 -8.77
C THR A 55 -14.36 -6.32 -7.49
N TRP A 56 -14.63 -7.28 -6.61
CA TRP A 56 -13.84 -7.49 -5.39
C TRP A 56 -12.37 -7.79 -5.71
N VAL A 57 -12.08 -8.71 -6.64
CA VAL A 57 -10.70 -9.02 -7.07
C VAL A 57 -9.98 -7.75 -7.54
N ARG A 58 -10.60 -6.98 -8.43
CA ARG A 58 -10.01 -5.77 -8.99
C ARG A 58 -9.74 -4.72 -7.90
N VAL A 59 -10.69 -4.48 -7.01
CA VAL A 59 -10.54 -3.55 -5.89
C VAL A 59 -9.37 -3.98 -4.99
N GLU A 60 -9.28 -5.27 -4.69
CA GLU A 60 -8.20 -5.83 -3.89
C GLU A 60 -6.82 -5.67 -4.53
N GLU A 61 -6.70 -5.89 -5.84
CA GLU A 61 -5.47 -5.63 -6.59
C GLU A 61 -5.08 -4.15 -6.53
N VAL A 62 -6.05 -3.24 -6.69
CA VAL A 62 -5.82 -1.79 -6.59
C VAL A 62 -5.33 -1.40 -5.19
N LYS A 63 -5.91 -1.95 -4.12
CA LYS A 63 -5.44 -1.71 -2.74
C LYS A 63 -3.98 -2.14 -2.55
N ARG A 64 -3.58 -3.32 -3.04
CA ARG A 64 -2.18 -3.80 -2.96
C ARG A 64 -1.24 -2.92 -3.76
N PHE A 65 -1.62 -2.55 -4.98
CA PHE A 65 -0.84 -1.62 -5.80
C PHE A 65 -0.65 -0.27 -5.10
N ALA A 66 -1.72 0.32 -4.57
CA ALA A 66 -1.69 1.57 -3.84
C ALA A 66 -0.75 1.52 -2.64
N LEU A 67 -0.80 0.41 -1.88
CA LEU A 67 0.05 0.18 -0.73
C LEU A 67 1.53 0.01 -1.11
N LEU A 68 1.81 -0.70 -2.20
CA LEU A 68 3.16 -0.86 -2.74
C LEU A 68 3.72 0.50 -3.18
N LEU A 69 2.91 1.29 -3.89
CA LEU A 69 3.30 2.62 -4.36
C LEU A 69 3.62 3.54 -3.18
N PHE A 70 2.82 3.51 -2.12
CA PHE A 70 3.13 4.22 -0.87
C PHE A 70 4.46 3.77 -0.25
N ARG A 71 4.73 2.47 -0.21
CA ARG A 71 6.00 1.95 0.30
C ARG A 71 7.19 2.41 -0.54
N VAL A 72 7.10 2.32 -1.86
CA VAL A 72 8.13 2.80 -2.78
C VAL A 72 8.34 4.30 -2.58
N TRP A 73 7.26 5.10 -2.52
CA TRP A 73 7.33 6.52 -2.22
C TRP A 73 8.07 6.78 -0.90
N ARG A 74 7.70 6.10 0.18
CA ARG A 74 8.37 6.24 1.49
C ARG A 74 9.84 5.84 1.45
N LEU A 75 10.24 4.83 0.69
CA LEU A 75 11.65 4.45 0.55
C LEU A 75 12.46 5.49 -0.22
N CYS A 76 11.85 6.15 -1.20
CA CYS A 76 12.51 7.15 -2.04
C CYS A 76 12.58 8.54 -1.37
N TYR A 77 11.56 8.90 -0.57
CA TYR A 77 11.36 10.25 -0.02
C TYR A 77 11.32 10.32 1.52
N GLY A 78 11.28 9.19 2.22
CA GLY A 78 11.12 9.11 3.68
C GLY A 78 12.40 9.37 4.49
N ILE A 79 13.52 9.70 3.82
CA ILE A 79 14.74 10.19 4.46
C ILE A 79 14.91 11.64 4.00
N PRO A 80 14.91 12.63 4.91
CA PRO A 80 15.05 14.03 4.52
C PRO A 80 16.35 14.20 3.74
N LEU A 81 16.23 14.47 2.44
CA LEU A 81 17.33 14.85 1.59
C LEU A 81 17.91 16.15 2.15
N LYS A 82 19.00 16.04 2.90
CA LYS A 82 19.79 17.20 3.29
C LYS A 82 20.50 17.69 2.01
N GLY A 83 19.83 18.59 1.31
CA GLY A 83 20.39 19.37 0.21
C GLY A 83 19.86 19.02 -1.17
N ASP A 84 18.75 19.65 -1.56
CA ASP A 84 18.76 20.48 -2.76
C ASP A 84 17.67 21.58 -2.62
N PRO A 85 18.03 22.84 -2.29
CA PRO A 85 17.08 23.94 -2.17
C PRO A 85 16.62 24.36 -3.57
N GLY A 86 15.66 23.63 -4.15
CA GLY A 86 15.13 23.98 -5.48
C GLY A 86 14.11 23.04 -6.08
N VAL A 87 13.92 21.82 -5.55
CA VAL A 87 12.93 20.87 -6.07
C VAL A 87 11.80 20.72 -5.05
N ASP A 88 10.62 21.23 -5.40
CA ASP A 88 9.38 21.04 -4.64
C ASP A 88 8.90 19.60 -4.86
N TYR A 89 9.62 18.65 -4.27
CA TYR A 89 9.26 17.24 -4.25
C TYR A 89 7.88 17.11 -3.63
N CYS A 90 6.88 16.56 -4.33
CA CYS A 90 5.49 16.43 -3.87
C CYS A 90 5.41 15.95 -2.39
N PRO A 91 5.41 16.83 -1.36
CA PRO A 91 5.81 16.42 0.00
C PRO A 91 4.69 15.67 0.73
N HIS A 92 3.54 15.50 0.07
CA HIS A 92 2.25 15.27 0.69
C HIS A 92 1.63 13.94 0.25
N PHE A 93 2.43 12.87 0.21
CA PHE A 93 1.86 11.51 0.19
C PHE A 93 2.19 10.78 1.48
N THR A 94 1.17 10.73 2.33
CA THR A 94 1.19 10.28 3.71
C THR A 94 0.27 9.09 3.89
N LEU A 95 0.32 8.48 5.08
CA LEU A 95 -0.56 7.35 5.38
C LEU A 95 -2.05 7.78 5.36
N SER A 96 -2.35 9.02 5.74
CA SER A 96 -3.70 9.60 5.71
C SER A 96 -4.31 9.63 4.32
N ASP A 97 -3.50 9.58 3.26
CA ASP A 97 -3.98 9.55 1.88
C ASP A 97 -4.48 8.15 1.47
N LEU A 98 -4.11 7.09 2.19
CA LEU A 98 -4.57 5.71 1.96
C LEU A 98 -5.92 5.44 2.64
N ARG A 99 -6.99 5.99 2.05
CA ARG A 99 -8.36 5.92 2.57
C ARG A 99 -9.10 4.67 2.07
N PHE A 100 -8.65 3.51 2.52
CA PHE A 100 -9.24 2.21 2.22
C PHE A 100 -8.89 1.18 3.31
N PRO A 101 -9.68 0.10 3.46
CA PRO A 101 -9.37 -0.97 4.41
C PRO A 101 -8.15 -1.77 3.96
N LEU A 102 -7.48 -2.46 4.89
CA LEU A 102 -6.33 -3.31 4.57
C LEU A 102 -6.65 -4.28 3.42
N PRO A 103 -5.72 -4.50 2.47
CA PRO A 103 -5.89 -5.53 1.48
C PRO A 103 -6.04 -6.90 2.14
N GLU A 104 -6.73 -7.79 1.44
CA GLU A 104 -6.94 -9.16 1.82
C GLU A 104 -5.64 -9.95 1.90
N SER A 105 -5.66 -10.97 2.77
CA SER A 105 -4.49 -11.79 3.09
C SER A 105 -3.91 -12.46 1.84
N LYS A 106 -2.58 -12.66 1.79
CA LYS A 106 -1.93 -13.43 0.71
C LYS A 106 -2.43 -14.86 0.60
N TYR A 107 -2.93 -15.44 1.70
CA TYR A 107 -3.58 -16.74 1.68
C TYR A 107 -4.68 -16.83 0.63
N LEU A 108 -5.42 -15.75 0.34
CA LEU A 108 -6.40 -15.78 -0.75
C LEU A 108 -5.73 -15.83 -2.14
N TRP A 109 -4.66 -15.07 -2.34
CA TRP A 109 -3.98 -14.90 -3.62
C TRP A 109 -3.01 -16.02 -3.98
N GLU A 110 -2.65 -16.88 -3.03
CA GLU A 110 -1.90 -18.12 -3.25
C GLU A 110 -2.78 -19.29 -3.74
N ALA A 111 -4.05 -19.05 -4.07
CA ALA A 111 -4.90 -20.06 -4.66
C ALA A 111 -4.47 -20.35 -6.11
N GLU A 112 -4.27 -21.62 -6.44
CA GLU A 112 -3.83 -22.02 -7.79
C GLU A 112 -4.99 -22.05 -8.80
N ALA A 113 -6.23 -22.03 -8.30
CA ALA A 113 -7.43 -22.06 -9.11
C ALA A 113 -8.56 -21.16 -8.57
N ILE A 114 -9.43 -20.67 -9.46
CA ILE A 114 -10.57 -19.81 -9.11
C ILE A 114 -11.49 -20.47 -8.07
N ARG A 115 -11.75 -21.79 -8.17
CA ARG A 115 -12.58 -22.51 -7.19
C ARG A 115 -11.98 -22.48 -5.80
N GLU A 116 -10.66 -22.58 -5.71
CA GLU A 116 -9.95 -22.53 -4.45
C GLU A 116 -10.00 -21.12 -3.87
N LEU A 117 -9.75 -20.09 -4.68
CA LEU A 117 -9.88 -18.68 -4.27
C LEU A 117 -11.28 -18.38 -3.70
N VAL A 118 -12.33 -18.83 -4.39
CA VAL A 118 -13.72 -18.68 -3.92
C VAL A 118 -13.94 -19.41 -2.60
N SER A 119 -13.48 -20.66 -2.46
CA SER A 119 -13.60 -21.44 -1.22
C SER A 119 -12.87 -20.79 -0.04
N ARG A 120 -11.64 -20.32 -0.26
CA ARG A 120 -10.84 -19.62 0.75
C ARG A 120 -11.53 -18.31 1.16
N ARG A 121 -12.07 -17.54 0.20
CA ARG A 121 -12.81 -16.30 0.47
C ARG A 121 -14.07 -16.56 1.29
N ASP A 122 -14.88 -17.55 0.91
CA ASP A 122 -16.11 -17.90 1.62
C ASP A 122 -15.81 -18.34 3.06
N LYS A 123 -14.70 -19.05 3.26
CA LYS A 123 -14.23 -19.42 4.61
C LYS A 123 -13.86 -18.18 5.42
N GLU A 124 -13.05 -17.28 4.88
CA GLU A 124 -12.68 -16.05 5.59
C GLU A 124 -13.90 -15.18 5.89
N LEU A 125 -14.86 -15.05 4.97
CA LEU A 125 -16.10 -14.30 5.22
C LEU A 125 -16.93 -14.88 6.37
N ARG A 126 -16.97 -16.21 6.52
CA ARG A 126 -17.67 -16.86 7.66
C ARG A 126 -16.96 -16.65 8.99
N GLU A 127 -15.64 -16.56 8.98
CA GLU A 127 -14.80 -16.42 10.17
C GLU A 127 -14.62 -14.95 10.61
N ARG A 128 -15.00 -13.99 9.75
CA ARG A 128 -14.84 -12.55 9.99
C ARG A 128 -16.10 -11.91 10.59
N SER A 129 -15.90 -10.99 11.53
CA SER A 129 -16.88 -9.96 11.83
C SER A 129 -16.76 -8.84 10.78
N ASP A 130 -17.89 -8.30 10.32
CA ASP A 130 -18.06 -7.33 9.20
C ASP A 130 -17.38 -5.95 9.41
N VAL A 131 -16.55 -5.86 10.44
CA VAL A 131 -16.08 -4.62 11.05
C VAL A 131 -14.96 -3.97 10.22
N ARG A 132 -14.25 -4.74 9.38
CA ARG A 132 -13.08 -4.26 8.61
C ARG A 132 -13.40 -3.26 7.50
N GLU A 133 -14.63 -3.20 7.01
CA GLU A 133 -14.99 -2.27 5.94
C GLU A 133 -15.31 -0.86 6.46
N GLU A 134 -15.55 -0.72 7.77
CA GLU A 134 -15.83 0.57 8.40
C GLU A 134 -14.60 1.48 8.37
N GLU A 135 -14.83 2.78 8.11
CA GLU A 135 -13.75 3.76 7.95
C GLU A 135 -12.78 3.79 9.14
N GLN A 136 -13.26 3.53 10.35
CA GLN A 136 -12.44 3.52 11.56
C GLN A 136 -11.32 2.45 11.56
N PHE A 137 -11.42 1.41 10.72
CA PHE A 137 -10.38 0.38 10.55
C PHE A 137 -9.56 0.53 9.27
N TRP A 138 -9.74 1.64 8.54
CA TRP A 138 -8.96 1.91 7.34
C TRP A 138 -7.50 2.19 7.65
N ILE A 139 -6.65 1.96 6.64
CA ILE A 139 -5.20 2.12 6.74
C ILE A 139 -4.83 3.55 7.14
N SER A 140 -5.60 4.54 6.70
CA SER A 140 -5.42 5.96 7.05
C SER A 140 -5.49 6.26 8.55
N ASN A 141 -6.09 5.37 9.34
CA ASN A 141 -6.27 5.52 10.79
C ASN A 141 -5.27 4.68 11.62
N LEU A 142 -4.41 3.89 10.97
CA LEU A 142 -3.38 3.11 11.64
C LEU A 142 -2.16 3.99 11.97
N GLY A 143 -1.45 3.70 13.06
CA GLY A 143 -0.12 4.24 13.28
C GLY A 143 0.88 3.65 12.27
N ILE A 144 1.90 4.41 11.86
CA ILE A 144 2.99 3.87 11.02
C ILE A 144 3.70 2.70 11.73
N ASP A 145 3.75 2.72 13.05
CA ASP A 145 4.31 1.63 13.85
C ASP A 145 3.37 0.42 13.91
N ASP A 146 2.04 0.63 13.91
CA ASP A 146 1.04 -0.45 13.83
C ASP A 146 0.98 -1.09 12.45
N LEU A 147 1.30 -0.28 11.43
CA LEU A 147 1.79 -0.72 10.15
C LEU A 147 3.00 -1.63 10.45
N GLN A 148 4.21 -1.12 10.61
CA GLN A 148 5.44 -1.93 10.60
C GLN A 148 5.48 -3.13 11.60
N SER A 149 4.80 -3.04 12.74
CA SER A 149 4.70 -4.08 13.78
C SER A 149 3.74 -5.21 13.41
N SER A 150 2.75 -4.95 12.56
CA SER A 150 1.95 -6.03 11.97
C SER A 150 2.92 -6.93 11.19
N LYS A 151 3.16 -8.14 11.70
CA LYS A 151 3.94 -9.19 11.01
C LYS A 151 3.48 -9.47 9.57
N ASN A 152 2.35 -8.88 9.13
CA ASN A 152 1.74 -9.01 7.82
C ASN A 152 2.29 -8.08 6.71
N TRP A 153 3.26 -7.17 6.90
CA TRP A 153 3.71 -6.31 5.77
C TRP A 153 4.35 -7.08 4.62
N GLN A 154 5.08 -8.14 4.94
CA GLN A 154 5.63 -9.05 3.94
C GLN A 154 4.54 -9.98 3.38
N ASP A 155 3.55 -10.35 4.21
CA ASP A 155 2.42 -11.15 3.74
C ASP A 155 1.41 -10.36 2.90
N LEU A 156 1.43 -9.03 2.91
CA LEU A 156 0.51 -8.18 2.12
C LEU A 156 1.10 -7.71 0.78
N LEU A 157 2.43 -7.81 0.61
CA LEU A 157 3.14 -7.34 -0.56
C LEU A 157 4.06 -8.43 -1.07
N MET A 158 3.78 -8.90 -2.29
CA MET A 158 4.47 -9.99 -2.99
C MET A 158 5.97 -10.06 -2.70
N GLU A 159 6.41 -11.19 -2.13
CA GLU A 159 7.70 -11.81 -2.39
C GLU A 159 7.49 -13.01 -3.33
#